data_AF-A0A1I0FZ33-F1
#
_entry.id   AF-A0A1I0FZ33-F1
#
_cell.length_a   1.000
_cell.length_b   1.000
_cell.length_c   1.000
_cell.angle_alpha   90.00
_cell.angle_beta   90.00
_cell.angle_gamma   90.00
#
_symmetry.space_group_name_H-M   'P 1'
#
loop_
_entity.id
_entity.type
_entity.pdbx_description
1 polymer ?
#
loop_
_entity_poly.entity_id
_entity_poly.type
_entity_poly.pdbx_seq_one_letter_code
_entity_poly.pdbx_strand_id
1 'polypeptide(L)'
;SQLIEKIAIKENINRDELTLHSDNGSPMKGYTMKAKLEQLGIIASYSRPAVSNDNAFSESLFGSMKTRKQYPRQGFKDIEEAREWVLSFVYWYNNEHRHSGIKYVTPAQRHQGIDGDILAKRKEVYRLAKLTYPERWNTRDTRDWDYEDKIVFNPVKENKANSSEKNGQVA
;
A
#
# COMPACT_ATOMS: atom_id res chain seq x y z
N SER A 1 8.53 -23.29 -1.40
CA SER A 1 7.67 -22.09 -1.42
C SER A 1 6.20 -22.51 -1.45
N GLN A 2 5.65 -22.93 -0.30
CA GLN A 2 4.24 -23.32 -0.16
C GLN A 2 3.35 -22.12 0.24
N LEU A 3 3.94 -21.08 0.84
CA LEU A 3 3.22 -19.91 1.33
C LEU A 3 2.61 -19.08 0.19
N ILE A 4 3.40 -18.75 -0.83
CA ILE A 4 2.94 -17.93 -1.96
C ILE A 4 1.81 -18.61 -2.72
N GLU A 5 1.89 -19.93 -2.89
CA GLU A 5 0.83 -20.73 -3.51
C GLU A 5 -0.46 -20.72 -2.70
N LYS A 6 -0.38 -20.89 -1.38
CA LYS A 6 -1.54 -20.80 -0.50
C LYS A 6 -2.19 -19.42 -0.55
N ILE A 7 -1.39 -18.35 -0.60
CA ILE A 7 -1.90 -16.97 -0.71
C ILE A 7 -2.55 -16.73 -2.07
N ALA A 8 -1.91 -17.16 -3.17
CA ALA A 8 -2.46 -17.04 -4.51
C ALA A 8 -3.84 -17.69 -4.65
N ILE A 9 -3.99 -18.90 -4.10
CA ILE A 9 -5.28 -19.61 -4.06
C ILE A 9 -6.28 -18.86 -3.18
N LYS A 10 -5.87 -18.47 -1.97
CA LYS A 10 -6.75 -17.80 -1.00
C LYS A 10 -7.31 -16.49 -1.52
N GLU A 11 -6.48 -15.70 -2.20
CA GLU A 11 -6.84 -14.38 -2.71
C GLU A 11 -7.33 -14.43 -4.17
N ASN A 12 -7.52 -15.64 -4.73
CA ASN A 12 -7.99 -15.87 -6.11
C ASN A 12 -7.19 -15.06 -7.16
N ILE A 13 -5.87 -15.06 -7.03
CA ILE A 13 -4.97 -14.32 -7.91
C ILE A 13 -4.85 -15.10 -9.23
N ASN A 14 -5.28 -14.49 -10.34
CA ASN A 14 -5.04 -15.06 -11.66
C ASN A 14 -3.57 -14.86 -12.09
N ARG A 15 -3.15 -15.66 -13.07
CA ARG A 15 -1.83 -15.50 -13.69
C ARG A 15 -1.73 -14.12 -14.33
N ASP A 16 -0.56 -13.51 -14.22
CA ASP A 16 -0.15 -12.25 -14.84
C ASP A 16 -0.89 -10.99 -14.34
N GLU A 17 -1.74 -11.12 -13.32
CA GLU A 17 -2.46 -9.99 -12.69
C GLU A 17 -1.72 -9.39 -11.47
N LEU A 18 -0.77 -10.13 -10.90
CA LEU A 18 -0.05 -9.70 -9.70
C LEU A 18 1.42 -9.44 -9.98
N THR A 19 1.87 -8.24 -9.60
CA THR A 19 3.29 -7.93 -9.46
C THR A 19 3.68 -7.96 -7.98
N LEU A 20 4.63 -8.80 -7.61
CA LEU A 20 5.23 -8.82 -6.28
C LEU A 20 6.50 -7.96 -6.29
N HIS A 21 6.44 -6.81 -5.60
CA HIS A 21 7.61 -5.95 -5.42
C HIS A 21 8.40 -6.35 -4.16
N SER A 22 9.72 -6.39 -4.26
CA SER A 22 10.60 -6.75 -3.14
C SER A 22 11.90 -5.94 -3.14
N ASP A 23 12.57 -5.91 -2.00
CA ASP A 23 13.92 -5.34 -1.92
C ASP A 23 14.95 -6.27 -2.57
N ASN A 24 16.18 -5.78 -2.69
CA ASN A 24 17.27 -6.52 -3.32
C ASN A 24 17.93 -7.57 -2.41
N GLY A 25 17.28 -7.97 -1.32
CA GLY A 25 17.81 -8.92 -0.34
C GLY A 25 18.05 -10.32 -0.92
N SER A 26 19.13 -10.97 -0.47
CA SER A 26 19.52 -12.31 -0.93
C SER A 26 18.41 -13.38 -0.84
N PRO A 27 17.55 -13.41 0.19
CA PRO A 27 16.43 -14.37 0.25
C PRO A 27 15.41 -14.19 -0.88
N MET A 28 15.17 -12.96 -1.31
CA MET A 28 14.17 -12.61 -2.34
C MET A 28 14.69 -12.84 -3.76
N LYS A 29 16.00 -13.06 -3.91
CA LYS A 29 16.70 -13.41 -5.17
C LYS A 29 16.95 -14.90 -5.32
N GLY A 30 16.59 -15.72 -4.34
CA GLY A 30 16.81 -17.16 -4.40
C GLY A 30 16.09 -17.79 -5.61
N TYR A 31 16.81 -18.66 -6.34
CA TYR A 31 16.29 -19.33 -7.55
C TYR A 31 14.93 -20.00 -7.31
N THR A 32 14.77 -20.68 -6.18
CA THR A 32 13.53 -21.37 -5.80
C THR A 32 12.34 -20.43 -5.62
N MET A 33 12.57 -19.19 -5.16
CA MET A 33 11.51 -18.19 -5.04
C MET A 33 11.09 -17.66 -6.40
N LYS A 34 12.07 -17.29 -7.23
CA LYS A 34 11.85 -16.82 -8.60
C LYS A 34 11.09 -17.84 -9.44
N ALA A 35 11.55 -19.10 -9.44
CA ALA A 35 10.91 -20.18 -10.19
C ALA A 35 9.45 -20.41 -9.75
N LYS A 36 9.13 -20.26 -8.46
CA LYS A 36 7.74 -20.40 -7.98
C LYS A 36 6.87 -19.22 -8.40
N LEU A 37 7.39 -17.99 -8.39
CA LEU A 37 6.65 -16.82 -8.88
C LEU A 37 6.34 -16.97 -10.38
N GLU A 38 7.32 -17.38 -11.18
CA GLU A 38 7.13 -17.67 -12.62
C GLU A 38 6.10 -18.79 -12.85
N GLN A 39 6.16 -19.88 -12.06
CA GLN A 39 5.18 -20.97 -12.15
C GLN A 39 3.75 -20.49 -11.91
N LEU A 40 3.57 -19.56 -10.96
CA LEU A 40 2.27 -18.97 -10.61
C LEU A 40 1.85 -17.80 -11.53
N GLY A 41 2.70 -17.38 -12.47
CA GLY A 41 2.45 -16.19 -13.30
C GLY A 41 2.50 -14.88 -12.51
N ILE A 42 3.26 -14.82 -11.41
CA ILE A 42 3.44 -13.59 -10.62
C ILE A 42 4.69 -12.88 -11.12
N ILE A 43 4.55 -11.62 -11.52
CA ILE A 43 5.66 -10.79 -12.00
C ILE A 43 6.49 -10.35 -10.80
N ALA A 44 7.78 -10.70 -10.76
CA ALA A 44 8.69 -10.22 -9.72
C ALA A 44 9.25 -8.84 -10.11
N SER A 45 9.09 -7.86 -9.22
CA SER A 45 9.66 -6.53 -9.34
C SER A 45 10.61 -6.28 -8.18
N TYR A 46 11.75 -5.63 -8.42
CA TYR A 46 12.77 -5.38 -7.41
C TYR A 46 13.13 -3.90 -7.32
N SER A 47 13.38 -3.42 -6.11
CA SER A 47 13.88 -2.06 -5.86
C SER A 47 15.21 -1.82 -6.59
N ARG A 48 15.49 -0.59 -6.99
CA ARG A 48 16.82 -0.25 -7.56
C ARG A 48 17.90 -0.35 -6.48
N PRO A 49 19.15 -0.69 -6.85
CA PRO A 49 20.26 -0.66 -5.91
C PRO A 49 20.37 0.71 -5.24
N ALA A 50 20.46 0.71 -3.90
CA ALA A 50 20.62 1.92 -3.07
C ALA A 50 19.48 2.96 -3.13
N VAL A 51 18.24 2.57 -3.49
CA VAL A 51 17.07 3.45 -3.44
C VAL A 51 16.04 2.95 -2.43
N SER A 52 16.08 3.46 -1.19
CA SER A 52 15.16 3.07 -0.10
C SER A 52 13.70 3.42 -0.39
N ASN A 53 13.46 4.51 -1.13
CA ASN A 53 12.11 4.96 -1.49
C ASN A 53 11.34 3.93 -2.33
N ASP A 54 12.04 3.00 -2.99
CA ASP A 54 11.44 1.92 -3.77
C ASP A 54 10.79 0.84 -2.86
N ASN A 55 10.92 0.91 -1.53
CA ASN A 55 10.23 0.01 -0.59
C ASN A 55 9.44 0.76 0.52
N ALA A 56 9.06 2.02 0.26
CA ALA A 56 8.49 2.93 1.26
C ALA A 56 7.25 2.37 2.00
N PHE A 57 6.41 1.55 1.35
CA PHE A 57 5.25 0.94 2.01
C PHE A 57 5.65 -0.11 3.05
N SER A 58 6.58 -1.01 2.72
CA SER A 58 7.08 -2.00 3.67
C SER A 58 7.86 -1.33 4.81
N GLU A 59 8.65 -0.30 4.51
CA GLU A 59 9.34 0.50 5.53
C GLU A 59 8.34 1.18 6.48
N SER A 60 7.25 1.73 5.94
CA SER A 60 6.17 2.33 6.74
C SER A 60 5.53 1.31 7.68
N LEU A 61 5.24 0.10 7.20
CA LEU A 61 4.74 -1.02 8.03
C LEU A 61 5.69 -1.31 9.20
N PHE A 62 6.99 -1.47 8.94
CA PHE A 62 7.98 -1.74 9.98
C PHE A 62 8.14 -0.56 10.95
N GLY A 63 8.03 0.68 10.45
CA GLY A 63 7.99 1.88 11.27
C GLY A 63 6.79 1.89 12.22
N SER A 64 5.58 1.61 11.71
CA SER A 64 4.36 1.48 12.54
C SER A 64 4.50 0.39 13.60
N MET A 65 5.11 -0.74 13.25
CA MET A 65 5.37 -1.84 14.18
C MET A 65 6.26 -1.40 15.35
N LYS A 66 7.41 -0.76 15.06
CA LYS A 66 8.41 -0.38 16.07
C LYS A 66 7.98 0.79 16.95
N THR A 67 7.12 1.66 16.45
CA THR A 67 6.63 2.84 17.19
C THR A 67 5.43 2.55 18.10
N ARG A 68 4.82 1.36 17.97
CA ARG A 68 3.65 0.95 18.77
C ARG A 68 4.01 0.84 20.25
N LYS A 69 3.08 1.26 21.12
CA LYS A 69 3.27 1.19 22.59
C LYS A 69 3.50 -0.24 23.08
N GLN A 70 2.83 -1.23 22.50
CA GLN A 70 3.03 -2.65 22.85
C GLN A 70 4.26 -3.28 22.19
N TYR A 71 5.13 -2.51 21.51
CA TYR A 71 6.34 -3.08 20.93
C TYR A 71 7.29 -3.59 22.04
N PRO A 72 7.74 -4.86 21.98
CA PRO A 72 8.51 -5.48 23.04
C PRO A 72 9.97 -5.03 22.96
N ARG A 73 10.26 -3.87 23.59
CA ARG A 73 11.60 -3.26 23.58
C ARG A 73 12.68 -4.13 24.24
N GLN A 74 12.28 -5.00 25.16
CA GLN A 74 13.18 -5.92 25.86
C GLN A 74 13.39 -7.24 25.11
N GLY A 75 12.77 -7.41 23.94
CA GLY A 75 12.76 -8.66 23.19
C GLY A 75 11.64 -9.60 23.62
N PHE A 76 11.66 -10.80 23.03
CA PHE A 76 10.74 -11.89 23.33
C PHE A 76 11.47 -12.97 24.14
N LYS A 77 10.75 -13.62 25.04
CA LYS A 77 11.22 -14.76 25.82
C LYS A 77 11.53 -15.96 24.92
N ASP A 78 10.65 -16.25 23.98
CA ASP A 78 10.76 -17.37 23.04
C ASP A 78 10.08 -17.07 21.70
N ILE A 79 10.19 -18.03 20.77
CA ILE A 79 9.66 -17.90 19.42
C ILE A 79 8.13 -17.89 19.38
N GLU A 80 7.46 -18.53 20.34
CA GLU A 80 6.00 -18.57 20.36
C GLU A 80 5.43 -17.22 20.79
N GLU A 81 6.01 -16.59 21.81
CA GLU A 81 5.63 -15.23 22.21
C GLU A 81 5.83 -14.24 21.05
N ALA A 82 6.94 -14.37 20.30
CA ALA A 82 7.18 -13.56 19.11
C ALA A 82 6.09 -13.75 18.05
N ARG A 83 5.66 -14.99 17.79
CA ARG A 83 4.58 -15.29 16.82
C ARG A 83 3.24 -14.73 17.28
N GLU A 84 2.86 -14.94 18.53
CA GLU A 84 1.61 -14.43 19.09
C GLU A 84 1.54 -12.90 19.02
N TRP A 85 2.64 -12.23 19.34
CA TRP A 85 2.74 -10.78 19.25
C TRP A 85 2.62 -10.30 17.80
N VAL A 86 3.34 -10.93 16.86
CA VAL A 86 3.28 -10.57 15.44
C VAL A 86 1.88 -10.79 14.87
N LEU A 87 1.22 -11.91 15.20
CA LEU A 87 -0.17 -12.16 14.79
C LEU A 87 -1.12 -11.09 15.32
N SER A 88 -0.97 -10.72 16.59
CA SER A 88 -1.75 -9.65 17.21
C SER A 88 -1.50 -8.29 16.54
N PHE A 89 -0.24 -8.00 16.19
CA PHE A 89 0.12 -6.79 15.45
C PHE A 89 -0.50 -6.78 14.05
N VAL A 90 -0.40 -7.88 13.29
CA VAL A 90 -0.98 -7.99 11.94
C VAL A 90 -2.49 -7.84 11.97
N TYR A 91 -3.17 -8.44 12.95
CA TYR A 91 -4.61 -8.28 13.11
C TYR A 91 -4.98 -6.82 13.36
N TRP A 92 -4.31 -6.16 14.32
CA TRP A 92 -4.53 -4.76 14.64
C TRP A 92 -4.25 -3.84 13.43
N TYR A 93 -3.13 -4.05 12.74
CA TYR A 93 -2.73 -3.25 11.59
C TYR A 93 -3.79 -3.31 10.48
N ASN A 94 -4.28 -4.51 10.16
CA ASN A 94 -5.22 -4.69 9.06
C ASN A 94 -6.67 -4.34 9.41
N ASN A 95 -7.11 -4.56 10.65
CA ASN A 95 -8.54 -4.50 11.00
C ASN A 95 -8.93 -3.33 11.91
N GLU A 96 -7.98 -2.71 12.61
CA GLU A 96 -8.26 -1.66 13.59
C GLU A 96 -7.56 -0.34 13.27
N HIS A 97 -6.30 -0.41 12.81
CA HIS A 97 -5.51 0.76 12.54
C HIS A 97 -5.99 1.49 11.27
N ARG A 98 -6.26 2.78 11.40
CA ARG A 98 -6.70 3.64 10.29
C ARG A 98 -5.51 4.45 9.79
N HIS A 99 -5.24 4.33 8.50
CA HIS A 99 -4.04 4.91 7.89
C HIS A 99 -4.38 6.19 7.14
N SER A 100 -3.65 7.27 7.43
CA SER A 100 -3.85 8.56 6.76
C SER A 100 -3.63 8.48 5.25
N GLY A 101 -2.67 7.68 4.79
CA GLY A 101 -2.36 7.48 3.37
C GLY A 101 -3.48 6.81 2.55
N ILE A 102 -4.42 6.13 3.21
CA ILE A 102 -5.63 5.57 2.60
C ILE A 102 -6.88 6.21 3.22
N LYS A 103 -6.84 7.52 3.45
CA LYS A 103 -7.99 8.32 3.93
C LYS A 103 -8.64 7.71 5.19
N TYR A 104 -7.84 7.26 6.14
CA TYR A 104 -8.28 6.73 7.43
C TYR A 104 -9.29 5.58 7.35
N VAL A 105 -9.21 4.73 6.32
CA VAL A 105 -9.80 3.39 6.38
C VAL A 105 -8.77 2.37 6.85
N THR A 106 -9.22 1.18 7.22
CA THR A 106 -8.31 0.08 7.57
C THR A 106 -7.84 -0.62 6.29
N PRO A 107 -6.66 -1.26 6.29
CA PRO A 107 -6.18 -2.02 5.14
C PRO A 107 -7.17 -3.11 4.72
N ALA A 108 -7.84 -3.78 5.67
CA ALA A 108 -8.86 -4.78 5.36
C ALA A 108 -10.10 -4.17 4.65
N GLN A 109 -10.55 -2.98 5.07
CA GLN A 109 -11.66 -2.27 4.40
C GLN A 109 -11.32 -1.93 2.94
N ARG A 110 -10.09 -1.45 2.71
CA ARG A 110 -9.58 -1.18 1.36
C ARG A 110 -9.47 -2.45 0.53
N HIS A 111 -8.91 -3.52 1.10
CA HIS A 111 -8.74 -4.81 0.43
C HIS A 111 -10.08 -5.45 0.02
N GLN A 112 -11.11 -5.28 0.85
CA GLN A 112 -12.47 -5.78 0.57
C GLN A 112 -13.27 -4.88 -0.38
N GLY A 113 -12.75 -3.71 -0.78
CA GLY A 113 -13.44 -2.75 -1.65
C GLY A 113 -14.62 -2.02 -1.00
N ILE A 114 -14.78 -2.10 0.33
CA ILE A 114 -15.90 -1.46 1.05
C ILE A 114 -15.60 -0.01 1.45
N ASP A 115 -14.39 0.47 1.19
CA ASP A 115 -13.95 1.79 1.62
C ASP A 115 -14.59 2.92 0.83
N GLY A 116 -14.99 2.70 -0.43
CA GLY A 116 -15.76 3.68 -1.22
C GLY A 116 -17.03 4.16 -0.50
N ASP A 117 -17.82 3.22 0.02
CA ASP A 117 -19.03 3.53 0.79
C ASP A 117 -18.73 4.26 2.11
N ILE A 118 -17.64 3.88 2.77
CA ILE A 118 -17.19 4.53 4.01
C ILE A 118 -16.81 5.99 3.74
N LEU A 119 -16.07 6.23 2.65
CA LEU A 119 -15.62 7.56 2.26
C LEU A 119 -16.78 8.44 1.80
N ALA A 120 -17.73 7.90 1.03
CA ALA A 120 -18.95 8.61 0.64
C ALA A 120 -19.77 9.07 1.87
N LYS A 121 -19.96 8.18 2.85
CA LYS A 121 -20.63 8.52 4.12
C LYS A 121 -19.90 9.62 4.88
N ARG A 122 -18.56 9.58 4.93
CA ARG A 122 -17.76 10.63 5.59
C ARG A 122 -17.89 11.97 4.89
N LYS A 123 -17.89 11.98 3.56
CA LYS A 123 -18.10 13.20 2.76
C LYS A 123 -19.43 13.85 3.12
N GLU A 124 -20.49 13.06 3.24
CA GLU A 124 -21.81 13.56 3.62
C GLU A 124 -21.85 14.11 5.06
N VAL A 125 -21.26 13.40 6.03
CA VAL A 125 -21.16 13.88 7.42
C VAL A 125 -20.43 15.23 7.49
N TYR A 126 -19.32 15.38 6.77
CA TYR A 126 -18.56 16.63 6.75
C TYR A 126 -19.33 17.75 6.05
N ARG A 127 -20.04 17.44 4.96
CA ARG A 127 -20.88 18.41 4.24
C ARG A 127 -21.99 18.95 5.14
N LEU A 128 -22.72 18.06 5.81
CA LEU A 128 -23.77 18.44 6.76
C LEU A 128 -23.19 19.23 7.93
N ALA A 129 -22.08 18.79 8.51
CA ALA A 129 -21.45 19.48 9.62
C ALA A 129 -20.98 20.91 9.26
N LYS A 130 -20.46 21.12 8.03
CA LYS A 130 -20.08 22.45 7.52
C LYS A 130 -21.30 23.33 7.25
N LEU A 131 -22.41 22.74 6.78
CA LEU A 131 -23.67 23.48 6.59
C LEU A 131 -24.28 23.93 7.92
N THR A 132 -24.25 23.07 8.94
CA THR A 132 -24.81 23.38 10.26
C THR A 132 -23.94 24.35 11.07
N TYR A 133 -22.62 24.26 10.93
CA TYR A 133 -21.66 25.00 11.74
C TYR A 133 -20.53 25.60 10.88
N PRO A 134 -20.86 26.55 9.97
CA PRO A 134 -19.89 27.12 9.03
C PRO A 134 -18.71 27.83 9.74
N GLU A 135 -18.91 28.36 10.94
CA GLU A 135 -17.90 29.05 11.74
C GLU A 135 -16.71 28.17 12.14
N ARG A 136 -16.88 26.84 12.18
CA ARG A 136 -15.77 25.90 12.45
C ARG A 136 -14.82 25.75 11.26
N TRP A 137 -15.27 26.07 10.06
CA TRP A 137 -14.48 25.96 8.83
C TRP A 137 -13.93 27.29 8.34
N ASN A 138 -14.54 28.43 8.73
CA ASN A 138 -14.20 29.74 8.18
C ASN A 138 -14.19 29.68 6.64
N THR A 139 -13.06 29.96 6.00
CA THR A 139 -12.87 29.87 4.54
C THR A 139 -12.37 28.50 4.06
N ARG A 140 -12.11 27.54 4.96
CA ARG A 140 -11.51 26.24 4.62
C ARG A 140 -12.55 25.27 4.07
N ASP A 141 -12.11 24.43 3.16
CA ASP A 141 -12.90 23.29 2.71
C ASP A 141 -12.92 22.14 3.70
N THR A 142 -13.89 21.25 3.51
CA THR A 142 -13.93 19.99 4.24
C THR A 142 -12.72 19.14 3.87
N ARG A 143 -12.37 18.22 4.76
CA ARG A 143 -11.35 17.23 4.47
C ARG A 143 -11.70 16.47 3.20
N ASP A 144 -10.68 16.26 2.36
CA ASP A 144 -10.80 15.42 1.17
C ASP A 144 -11.02 13.95 1.56
N TRP A 145 -12.13 13.42 1.07
CA TRP A 145 -12.58 12.04 1.23
C TRP A 145 -12.84 11.39 -0.14
N ASP A 146 -12.32 11.95 -1.23
CA ASP A 146 -12.49 11.36 -2.54
C ASP A 146 -11.74 10.02 -2.63
N TYR A 147 -12.38 9.07 -3.30
CA TYR A 147 -11.85 7.72 -3.48
C TYR A 147 -10.75 7.74 -4.55
N GLU A 148 -9.61 7.13 -4.22
CA GLU A 148 -8.47 6.98 -5.12
C GLU A 148 -8.30 5.50 -5.47
N ASP A 149 -8.68 5.14 -6.70
CA ASP A 149 -8.63 3.76 -7.21
C ASP A 149 -7.19 3.28 -7.46
N LYS A 150 -6.32 4.18 -7.91
CA LYS A 150 -4.96 3.85 -8.36
C LYS A 150 -3.91 4.72 -7.70
N ILE A 151 -2.89 4.06 -7.16
CA ILE A 151 -1.68 4.70 -6.67
C ILE A 151 -0.53 4.26 -7.57
N VAL A 152 0.19 5.21 -8.16
CA VAL A 152 1.33 4.94 -9.03
C VAL A 152 2.60 4.82 -8.18
N PHE A 153 3.25 3.65 -8.26
CA PHE A 153 4.55 3.43 -7.65
C PHE A 153 5.64 4.06 -8.51
N ASN A 154 6.48 4.94 -7.95
CA ASN A 154 7.58 5.60 -8.66
C ASN A 154 7.19 6.10 -10.06
N PRO A 155 6.37 7.17 -10.17
CA PRO A 155 6.01 7.72 -11.47
C PRO A 155 7.29 8.08 -12.23
N VAL A 156 7.46 7.51 -13.42
CA VAL A 156 8.52 7.92 -14.33
C VAL A 156 8.27 9.39 -14.62
N LYS A 157 9.21 10.26 -14.27
CA LYS A 157 9.14 11.65 -14.73
C LYS A 157 9.24 11.59 -16.24
N GLU A 158 8.12 11.78 -16.95
CA GLU A 158 8.17 12.03 -18.38
C GLU A 158 9.08 13.23 -18.60
N ASN A 159 10.21 13.01 -19.28
CA ASN A 159 11.01 14.10 -19.78
C ASN A 159 10.12 14.88 -20.75
N LYS A 160 9.68 16.08 -20.36
CA LYS A 160 9.11 17.07 -21.27
C LYS A 160 10.20 17.51 -22.26
N ALA A 161 10.51 16.68 -23.24
CA ALA A 161 11.37 17.00 -24.35
C ALA A 161 10.97 16.12 -25.54
N ASN A 162 10.03 16.64 -26.35
CA ASN A 162 9.91 16.50 -27.80
C ASN A 162 8.43 16.48 -28.25
N SER A 163 7.79 17.65 -28.16
CA SER A 163 6.57 17.95 -28.92
C SER A 163 6.58 19.42 -29.36
N SER A 164 7.37 19.71 -30.40
CA SER A 164 7.34 20.87 -31.30
C SER A 164 8.66 20.83 -32.09
N GLU A 165 8.79 20.87 -33.41
CA GLU A 165 7.92 21.01 -34.57
C GLU A 165 8.69 20.35 -35.73
N LYS A 166 8.02 19.56 -36.58
CA LYS A 166 8.46 19.38 -37.97
C LYS A 166 7.24 19.62 -38.85
N ASN A 167 7.14 20.83 -39.38
CA ASN A 167 6.32 21.16 -40.53
C ASN A 167 7.02 22.27 -41.35
N GLY A 168 7.11 22.04 -42.67
CA GLY A 168 7.65 22.95 -43.68
C GLY A 168 8.99 22.45 -44.25
N GLN A 169 9.18 22.16 -45.53
CA GLN A 169 8.46 22.57 -46.74
C GLN A 169 8.49 21.47 -47.81
N VAL A 170 7.42 21.41 -48.61
CA VAL A 170 7.44 20.94 -49.99
C VAL A 170 7.28 22.19 -50.86
N ALA A 171 8.11 22.27 -51.89
CA ALA A 171 8.34 23.35 -52.86
C ALA A 171 9.17 24.54 -52.36
#